data_AF-A0A449BDD4-F1
#
_entry.id   AF-A0A449BDD4-F1
#
_cell.length_a   1.000
_cell.length_b   1.000
_cell.length_c   1.000
_cell.angle_alpha   90.00
_cell.angle_beta   90.00
_cell.angle_gamma   90.00
#
_symmetry.space_group_name_H-M   'P 1'
#
loop_
_entity.id
_entity.type
_entity.pdbx_description
1 polymer ?
#
loop_
_entity_poly.entity_id
_entity_poly.type
_entity_poly.pdbx_seq_one_letter_code
_entity_poly.pdbx_strand_id
1 'polypeptide(L)' 'MLINNRIKYYRNINKLTQKDLAERIGVRVATISDYETNKVIPNIENLIKITKVFKIKIDDLIEY' A
#
# COMPACT_ATOMS: atom_id res chain seq x y z
N MET A 1 3.65 2.91 16.47
CA MET A 1 3.37 1.57 15.92
C MET A 1 2.10 1.73 15.08
N LEU A 2 2.16 1.57 13.76
CA LEU A 2 0.93 1.47 12.96
C LEU A 2 0.44 0.02 13.13
N ILE A 3 -0.63 -0.15 13.91
CA ILE A 3 -1.03 -1.49 14.39
C ILE A 3 -1.52 -2.36 13.23
N ASN A 4 -2.08 -1.77 12.16
CA ASN A 4 -2.50 -2.50 10.96
C ASN A 4 -2.41 -1.63 9.70
N ASN A 5 -1.33 -1.75 8.91
CA ASN A 5 -1.41 -1.29 7.52
C ASN A 5 -2.23 -2.30 6.71
N ARG A 6 -3.20 -1.79 5.92
CA ARG A 6 -4.12 -2.62 5.14
C ARG A 6 -3.72 -2.73 3.67
N ILE A 7 -2.48 -2.37 3.30
CA ILE A 7 -2.01 -2.39 1.90
C ILE A 7 -2.13 -3.80 1.32
N LYS A 8 -1.66 -4.83 2.04
CA LYS A 8 -1.76 -6.23 1.61
C LYS A 8 -3.20 -6.68 1.44
N TYR A 9 -4.07 -6.27 2.35
CA TYR A 9 -5.50 -6.58 2.32
C TYR A 9 -6.14 -5.99 1.06
N TYR A 10 -6.00 -4.68 0.85
CA TYR A 10 -6.57 -4.00 -0.32
C TYR A 10 -5.95 -4.47 -1.64
N ARG A 11 -4.66 -4.81 -1.64
CA ARG A 11 -4.00 -5.40 -2.81
C ARG A 11 -4.64 -6.72 -3.19
N ASN A 12 -4.88 -7.61 -2.22
CA ASN A 12 -5.46 -8.93 -2.46
C ASN A 12 -6.93 -8.85 -2.93
N ILE A 13 -7.77 -8.01 -2.33
CA ILE A 13 -9.18 -7.87 -2.77
C ILE A 13 -9.28 -7.26 -4.18
N ASN A 14 -8.31 -6.43 -4.57
CA ASN A 14 -8.17 -5.91 -5.94
C ASN A 14 -7.49 -6.89 -6.90
N LYS A 15 -7.15 -8.11 -6.45
CA LYS A 15 -6.47 -9.16 -7.22
C LYS A 15 -5.15 -8.71 -7.86
N LEU A 16 -4.42 -7.83 -7.18
CA LEU A 16 -3.14 -7.32 -7.63
C LEU A 16 -2.00 -8.14 -7.02
N THR A 17 -0.96 -8.42 -7.81
CA THR A 17 0.33 -8.87 -7.27
C THR A 17 1.11 -7.69 -6.71
N GLN A 18 2.15 -7.95 -5.90
CA GLN A 18 3.05 -6.88 -5.44
C GLN A 18 3.71 -6.15 -6.62
N LYS A 19 3.98 -6.87 -7.72
CA LYS A 19 4.50 -6.29 -8.97
C LYS A 19 3.49 -5.32 -9.60
N ASP A 20 2.22 -5.70 -9.71
CA ASP A 20 1.19 -4.84 -10.30
C ASP A 20 1.01 -3.55 -9.51
N LEU A 21 1.01 -3.62 -8.18
CA LEU A 21 0.91 -2.43 -7.33
C LEU A 21 2.15 -1.55 -7.48
N ALA A 22 3.35 -2.15 -7.51
CA ALA A 22 4.60 -1.45 -7.68
C ALA A 22 4.65 -0.66 -9.00
N GLU A 23 4.24 -1.29 -10.11
CA GLU A 23 4.14 -0.66 -11.43
C GLU A 23 3.15 0.51 -11.43
N ARG A 24 1.98 0.34 -10.79
CA ARG A 24 0.94 1.38 -10.72
C ARG A 24 1.35 2.63 -9.95
N ILE A 25 2.17 2.48 -8.90
CA ILE A 25 2.59 3.61 -8.05
C ILE A 25 4.03 4.07 -8.32
N GLY A 26 4.74 3.41 -9.24
CA GLY A 26 6.08 3.77 -9.69
C GLY A 26 7.18 3.48 -8.66
N VAL A 27 7.13 2.33 -7.99
CA VAL A 27 8.14 1.89 -7.01
C VAL A 27 8.69 0.50 -7.33
N ARG A 28 9.68 0.04 -6.58
CA ARG A 28 10.20 -1.34 -6.71
C ARG A 28 9.25 -2.32 -6.02
N VAL A 29 9.19 -3.56 -6.51
CA VAL A 29 8.40 -4.63 -5.87
C VAL A 29 8.80 -4.86 -4.41
N ALA A 30 10.12 -4.80 -4.13
CA ALA A 30 10.64 -4.89 -2.77
C ALA A 30 10.08 -3.80 -1.84
N THR A 31 9.84 -2.59 -2.36
CA THR A 31 9.23 -1.49 -1.60
C THR A 31 7.80 -1.83 -1.17
N ILE A 32 7.01 -2.49 -2.02
CA ILE A 32 5.68 -2.97 -1.64
C ILE A 32 5.77 -4.03 -0.54
N SER A 33 6.72 -4.96 -0.63
CA SER A 33 6.94 -5.95 0.43
C SER A 33 7.31 -5.30 1.76
N ASP A 34 8.22 -4.31 1.74
CA ASP A 34 8.62 -3.56 2.92
C ASP A 34 7.44 -2.77 3.52
N TYR A 35 6.56 -2.22 2.67
CA TYR A 35 5.31 -1.59 3.12
C TYR A 35 4.38 -2.61 3.77
N GLU A 36 4.08 -3.73 3.12
CA GLU A 36 3.17 -4.76 3.64
C GLU A 36 3.66 -5.45 4.93
N THR A 37 4.97 -5.38 5.20
CA THR A 37 5.59 -5.93 6.41
C THR A 37 5.87 -4.89 7.49
N ASN A 38 5.43 -3.63 7.29
CA ASN A 38 5.69 -2.49 8.18
C ASN A 38 7.17 -2.18 8.41
N LYS A 39 8.07 -2.71 7.57
CA LYS A 39 9.51 -2.43 7.64
C LYS A 39 9.81 -0.99 7.22
N VAL A 40 9.02 -0.47 6.27
CA VAL A 40 9.10 0.92 5.81
C VAL A 40 7.69 1.50 5.77
N ILE A 41 7.54 2.75 6.20
CA ILE A 41 6.29 3.49 6.09
C ILE A 41 6.27 4.22 4.75
N PRO A 42 5.21 4.07 3.92
CA PRO A 42 5.08 4.87 2.70
C PRO A 42 5.00 6.36 3.03
N ASN A 43 5.66 7.19 2.23
CA ASN A 43 5.51 8.64 2.33
C ASN A 43 4.12 9.09 1.86
N ILE A 44 3.76 10.36 2.11
CA ILE A 44 2.45 10.93 1.77
C ILE A 44 2.13 10.75 0.28
N GLU A 45 3.11 10.94 -0.61
CA GLU A 45 2.91 10.77 -2.05
C GLU A 45 2.51 9.34 -2.42
N ASN A 46 3.21 8.34 -1.88
CA ASN A 46 2.90 6.93 -2.13
C ASN A 46 1.59 6.51 -1.45
N LEU A 47 1.27 7.05 -0.28
CA LEU A 47 -0.04 6.84 0.34
C LEU A 47 -1.17 7.33 -0.56
N ILE A 48 -1.05 8.54 -1.13
CA ILE A 48 -2.04 9.09 -2.07
C ILE A 48 -2.13 8.23 -3.35
N LYS A 49 -1.02 7.73 -3.87
CA LYS A 49 -1.04 6.83 -5.03
C LYS A 49 -1.74 5.51 -4.72
N ILE A 50 -1.45 4.93 -3.55
CA ILE A 50 -2.07 3.66 -3.11
C ILE A 50 -3.57 3.82 -2.92
N THR A 51 -4.03 4.89 -2.26
CA THR A 51 -5.47 5.15 -2.07
C THR A 51 -6.19 5.35 -3.39
N LYS A 52 -5.56 6.02 -4.37
CA LYS A 52 -6.09 6.14 -5.74
C LYS A 52 -6.19 4.79 -6.46
N VAL A 53 -5.19 3.92 -6.32
CA VAL A 53 -5.21 2.57 -6.93
C VAL A 53 -6.35 1.74 -6.35
N PHE A 54 -6.55 1.80 -5.04
CA PHE A 54 -7.57 1.01 -4.34
C PHE A 54 -8.95 1.67 -4.30
N LYS A 55 -9.06 2.95 -4.70
CA LYS A 55 -10.30 3.76 -4.64
C LYS A 55 -10.89 3.84 -3.22
N ILE A 56 -10.02 4.09 -2.24
CA ILE A 56 -10.39 4.21 -0.81
C ILE A 56 -9.88 5.54 -0.22
N LYS A 57 -10.27 5.86 1.01
CA LYS A 57 -9.68 6.97 1.76
C LYS A 57 -8.41 6.52 2.48
N ILE A 58 -7.60 7.49 2.90
CA ILE A 58 -6.36 7.20 3.62
C ILE A 58 -6.63 6.56 4.99
N ASP A 59 -7.73 6.96 5.64
CA ASP A 59 -8.19 6.40 6.92
C ASP A 59 -8.57 4.92 6.81
N ASP A 60 -9.01 4.48 5.62
CA ASP A 60 -9.30 3.07 5.37
C ASP A 60 -8.01 2.23 5.27
N LEU A 61 -6.91 2.85 4.84
CA LEU A 61 -5.62 2.20 4.59
C LEU A 61 -4.77 2.06 5.86
N ILE A 62 -4.93 2.97 6.82
CA ILE A 62 -4.08 3.13 8.00
C ILE A 62 -4.95 3.25 9.24
N GLU A 63 -4.81 2.34 10.21
CA GLU A 63 -5.38 2.46 11.55
C GLU A 63 -4.30 2.82 12.58
N TYR A 64 -4.64 3.78 13.46
CA TYR A 64 -3.85 4.17 14.63
C TYR A 64 -4.16 3.28 15.83
#